data_AF-A0A3C1SS45-F1
#
_entry.id   AF-A0A3C1SS45-F1
#
_cell.length_a   1.000
_cell.length_b   1.000
_cell.length_c   1.000
_cell.angle_alpha   90.00
_cell.angle_beta   90.00
_cell.angle_gamma   90.00
#
_symmetry.space_group_name_H-M   'P 1'
#
loop_
_entity.id
_entity.type
_entity.pdbx_description
1 polymer ?
#
loop_
_entity_poly.entity_id
_entity_poly.type
_entity_poly.pdbx_seq_one_letter_code
_entity_poly.pdbx_strand_id
1 'polypeptide(L)'
;MALELDPQHADLAGLPPEPLDVAAASALAGHLAKDLDRILGGVSHLGLILPGALYDQTEILRPGFPLTGALAELYRGSSRAPSFTPQLIALGTDWGFFPVAAINPLRRPGSGPLLLLPFCFVGEMQDIAALARVMEDILLQSGEVSQATREAVQTLFGVTALNLSFATLSDLCALARVHWDGGELARLWELLEHAWFERSGVRSTLLEHGNRFLIAKSDAHTLFYTFDDWAQFGPGRALEAAELANGYRGWARAQRQYALALALYGLHVRWVLANPSLEKALETAQGDKALAAFRAIPCLSGDYLAERIFHNDSEQPERQLQITHQADAELGTLAYTVNALDAAGQLARLEHYYPLQPQGVQAIIDHLIQGCAEQGAGREVLHPGRLLYSETGRSLRAATPEDAPAPPRRAH
;
A
#
# COMPACT_ATOMS: atom_id res chain seq x y z
N MET A 1 -9.07 13.21 16.19
CA MET A 1 -8.69 12.69 17.51
C MET A 1 -7.97 11.38 17.29
N ALA A 2 -6.80 11.21 17.89
CA ALA A 2 -5.98 10.01 17.83
C ALA A 2 -6.29 9.08 19.00
N LEU A 3 -6.40 7.80 18.71
CA LEU A 3 -6.70 6.73 19.66
C LEU A 3 -5.60 5.67 19.56
N GLU A 4 -4.79 5.57 20.60
CA GLU A 4 -3.78 4.52 20.73
C GLU A 4 -4.39 3.37 21.54
N LEU A 5 -4.68 2.26 20.87
CA LEU A 5 -5.28 1.08 21.45
C LEU A 5 -4.27 0.29 22.27
N ASP A 6 -4.75 -0.35 23.34
CA ASP A 6 -3.93 -1.30 24.09
C ASP A 6 -3.76 -2.61 23.30
N PRO A 7 -2.54 -2.95 22.84
CA PRO A 7 -2.30 -4.16 22.05
C PRO A 7 -2.58 -5.46 22.82
N GLN A 8 -2.64 -5.44 24.16
CA GLN A 8 -2.98 -6.62 24.96
C GLN A 8 -4.49 -6.91 25.01
N HIS A 9 -5.31 -5.89 24.77
CA HIS A 9 -6.77 -5.96 24.81
C HIS A 9 -7.42 -5.68 23.44
N ALA A 10 -6.63 -5.31 22.44
CA ALA A 10 -7.08 -5.16 21.07
C ALA A 10 -7.44 -6.51 20.44
N ASP A 11 -8.44 -6.50 19.56
CA ASP A 11 -8.85 -7.68 18.79
C ASP A 11 -7.66 -8.29 18.04
N LEU A 12 -7.46 -9.60 18.18
CA LEU A 12 -6.40 -10.37 17.50
C LEU A 12 -6.52 -10.30 15.96
N ALA A 13 -7.71 -9.99 15.43
CA ALA A 13 -7.91 -9.79 14.00
C ALA A 13 -7.42 -8.40 13.50
N GLY A 14 -7.21 -7.44 14.40
CA GLY A 14 -6.82 -6.07 14.06
C GLY A 14 -7.87 -5.36 13.19
N LEU A 15 -9.15 -5.68 13.37
CA LEU A 15 -10.25 -5.08 12.62
C LEU A 15 -10.80 -3.87 13.38
N PRO A 16 -10.86 -2.67 12.78
CA PRO A 16 -11.50 -1.52 13.43
C PRO A 16 -12.97 -1.80 13.79
N PRO A 17 -13.48 -1.22 14.89
CA PRO A 17 -14.89 -1.33 15.30
C PRO A 17 -15.89 -0.89 14.23
N GLU A 18 -17.15 -1.30 14.40
CA GLU A 18 -18.24 -0.83 13.54
C GLU A 18 -18.52 0.66 13.76
N PRO A 19 -18.97 1.37 12.71
CA PRO A 19 -19.48 2.72 12.88
C PRO A 19 -20.66 2.75 13.86
N LEU A 20 -20.73 3.83 14.64
CA LEU A 20 -21.78 4.09 15.60
C LEU A 20 -23.12 4.39 14.93
N ASP A 21 -24.20 4.07 15.63
CA ASP A 21 -25.53 4.57 15.30
C ASP A 21 -25.63 6.09 15.49
N VAL A 22 -26.73 6.68 15.00
CA VAL A 22 -26.94 8.13 15.04
C VAL A 22 -26.99 8.67 16.47
N ALA A 23 -27.57 7.92 17.42
CA ALA A 23 -27.70 8.37 18.81
C ALA A 23 -26.35 8.36 19.53
N ALA A 24 -25.58 7.28 19.37
CA ALA A 24 -24.23 7.13 19.91
C ALA A 24 -23.27 8.15 19.30
N ALA A 25 -23.31 8.35 17.98
CA ALA A 25 -22.51 9.38 17.30
C ALA A 25 -22.83 10.78 17.83
N SER A 26 -24.12 11.10 18.03
CA SER A 26 -24.56 12.40 18.57
C SER A 26 -24.12 12.62 20.02
N ALA A 27 -24.20 11.58 20.86
CA ALA A 27 -23.73 11.64 22.23
C ALA A 27 -22.21 11.91 22.28
N LEU A 28 -21.43 11.17 21.49
CA LEU A 28 -19.99 11.34 21.38
C LEU A 28 -19.62 12.74 20.88
N ALA A 29 -20.31 13.23 19.85
CA ALA A 29 -20.12 14.58 19.32
C ALA A 29 -20.28 15.66 20.40
N GLY A 30 -21.25 15.50 21.31
CA GLY A 30 -21.47 16.41 22.42
C GLY A 30 -20.32 16.44 23.43
N HIS A 31 -19.69 15.29 23.69
CA HIS A 31 -18.49 15.22 24.53
C HIS A 31 -17.29 15.90 23.86
N LEU A 32 -17.05 15.61 22.58
CA LEU A 32 -15.97 16.22 21.80
C LEU A 32 -16.12 17.74 21.70
N ALA A 33 -17.32 18.23 21.41
CA ALA A 33 -17.58 19.66 21.29
C ALA A 33 -17.26 20.41 22.59
N LYS A 34 -17.63 19.85 23.75
CA LYS A 34 -17.32 20.44 25.07
C LYS A 34 -15.83 20.47 25.35
N ASP A 35 -15.11 19.39 25.04
CA ASP A 35 -13.66 19.36 25.22
C ASP A 35 -12.95 20.34 24.30
N LEU A 36 -13.33 20.37 23.02
CA LEU A 36 -12.74 21.28 22.04
C LEU A 36 -13.02 22.75 22.37
N ASP A 37 -14.24 23.08 22.83
CA ASP A 37 -14.59 24.44 23.27
C ASP A 37 -13.72 24.90 24.45
N ARG A 38 -13.53 24.02 25.44
CA ARG A 38 -12.66 24.26 26.60
C ARG A 38 -11.19 24.41 26.21
N ILE A 39 -10.68 23.53 25.36
CA ILE A 39 -9.26 23.49 24.97
C ILE A 39 -8.90 24.68 24.07
N LEU A 40 -9.77 25.01 23.12
CA LEU A 40 -9.49 26.01 22.08
C LEU A 40 -10.01 27.42 22.43
N GLY A 41 -10.66 27.58 23.59
CA GLY A 41 -11.07 28.89 24.10
C GLY A 41 -12.29 29.48 23.40
N GLY A 42 -13.25 28.64 22.99
CA GLY A 42 -14.52 29.05 22.39
C GLY A 42 -14.63 28.74 20.89
N VAL A 43 -15.37 27.70 20.53
CA VAL A 43 -15.60 27.26 19.14
C VAL A 43 -17.07 27.31 18.72
N SER A 44 -17.95 27.85 19.55
CA SER A 44 -19.40 27.89 19.33
C SER A 44 -19.85 28.66 18.07
N HIS A 45 -18.98 29.51 17.52
CA HIS A 45 -19.21 30.24 16.29
C HIS A 45 -18.84 29.43 15.02
N LEU A 46 -18.29 28.23 15.19
CA LEU A 46 -17.92 27.31 14.12
C LEU A 46 -18.88 26.11 14.09
N GLY A 47 -19.16 25.64 12.90
CA GLY A 47 -19.75 24.33 12.70
C GLY A 47 -18.75 23.23 13.01
N LEU A 48 -19.23 22.11 13.52
CA LEU A 48 -18.44 20.91 13.77
C LEU A 48 -19.13 19.70 13.16
N ILE A 49 -18.42 18.95 12.31
CA ILE A 49 -18.90 17.69 11.76
C ILE A 49 -17.96 16.54 12.11
N LEU A 50 -18.52 15.38 12.45
CA LEU A 50 -17.76 14.14 12.61
C LEU A 50 -18.58 12.92 12.18
N PRO A 51 -17.94 11.93 11.53
CA PRO A 51 -18.48 10.60 11.44
C PRO A 51 -18.24 9.84 12.75
N GLY A 52 -19.26 9.12 13.22
CA GLY A 52 -19.16 8.19 14.34
C GLY A 52 -18.42 6.91 13.94
N ALA A 53 -17.22 7.01 13.41
CA ALA A 53 -16.44 5.87 12.94
C ALA A 53 -14.94 6.07 13.21
N LEU A 54 -14.24 4.94 13.38
CA LEU A 54 -12.79 4.91 13.52
C LEU A 54 -12.13 4.49 12.21
N TYR A 55 -11.02 5.15 11.88
CA TYR A 55 -10.29 4.98 10.62
C TYR A 55 -8.83 4.67 10.91
N ASP A 56 -8.20 3.87 10.06
CA ASP A 56 -6.75 3.72 10.03
C ASP A 56 -6.09 5.00 9.45
N GLN A 57 -4.85 5.28 9.85
CA GLN A 57 -4.09 6.41 9.33
C GLN A 57 -3.98 6.44 7.80
N THR A 58 -3.93 5.28 7.15
CA THR A 58 -3.84 5.14 5.68
C THR A 58 -5.14 5.52 4.97
N GLU A 59 -6.24 5.64 5.70
CA GLU A 59 -7.53 6.07 5.17
C GLU A 59 -7.68 7.60 5.18
N ILE A 60 -7.03 8.26 6.15
CA ILE A 60 -7.06 9.71 6.31
C ILE A 60 -5.96 10.37 5.49
N LEU A 61 -4.74 9.86 5.56
CA LEU A 61 -3.58 10.38 4.83
C LEU A 61 -3.59 9.89 3.38
N ARG A 62 -4.48 10.44 2.56
CA ARG A 62 -4.56 10.14 1.12
C ARG A 62 -4.36 11.41 0.29
N PRO A 63 -3.96 11.30 -0.99
CA PRO A 63 -3.84 12.45 -1.88
C PRO A 63 -5.08 13.36 -1.80
N GLY A 64 -4.88 14.63 -1.42
CA GLY A 64 -5.94 15.63 -1.30
C GLY A 64 -6.83 15.51 -0.05
N PHE A 65 -6.52 14.60 0.88
CA PHE A 65 -7.29 14.36 2.12
C PHE A 65 -8.81 14.22 1.89
N PRO A 66 -9.25 13.27 1.05
CA PRO A 66 -10.62 13.21 0.54
C PRO A 66 -11.70 13.14 1.63
N LEU A 67 -11.39 12.54 2.77
CA LEU A 67 -12.32 12.46 3.90
C LEU A 67 -12.70 13.84 4.45
N THR A 68 -11.74 14.78 4.54
CA THR A 68 -12.02 16.13 5.04
C THR A 68 -12.88 16.91 4.04
N GLY A 69 -12.61 16.77 2.74
CA GLY A 69 -13.42 17.32 1.67
C GLY A 69 -14.86 16.81 1.72
N ALA A 70 -15.05 15.49 1.85
CA ALA A 70 -16.36 14.86 1.94
C ALA A 70 -17.15 15.34 3.18
N LEU A 71 -16.51 15.46 4.34
CA LEU A 71 -17.15 15.98 5.55
C LEU A 71 -17.55 17.46 5.39
N ALA A 72 -16.68 18.29 4.83
CA ALA A 72 -16.99 19.70 4.58
C ALA A 72 -18.16 19.88 3.59
N GLU A 73 -18.24 19.02 2.56
CA GLU A 73 -19.36 19.01 1.61
C GLU A 73 -20.67 18.57 2.27
N LEU A 74 -20.64 17.53 3.11
CA LEU A 74 -21.79 17.06 3.87
C LEU A 74 -22.32 18.13 4.83
N TYR A 75 -21.42 18.84 5.51
CA TYR A 75 -21.80 19.97 6.37
C TYR A 75 -22.46 21.08 5.53
N ARG A 76 -21.88 21.46 4.40
CA ARG A 76 -22.47 22.49 3.51
C ARG A 76 -23.84 22.08 2.99
N GLY A 77 -24.05 20.80 2.71
CA GLY A 77 -25.34 20.28 2.22
C GLY A 77 -26.44 20.17 3.27
N SER A 78 -26.11 20.20 4.57
CA SER A 78 -27.10 20.03 5.65
C SER A 78 -27.91 21.31 5.94
N SER A 79 -27.33 22.49 5.68
CA SER A 79 -28.00 23.77 5.92
C SER A 79 -28.56 24.34 4.62
N ARG A 80 -29.86 24.65 4.64
CA ARG A 80 -30.55 25.38 3.56
C ARG A 80 -30.70 26.87 3.86
N ALA A 81 -30.15 27.33 4.99
CA ALA A 81 -30.29 28.70 5.43
C ALA A 81 -29.48 29.66 4.54
N PRO A 82 -29.96 30.88 4.28
CA PRO A 82 -29.28 31.87 3.45
C PRO A 82 -28.00 32.43 4.11
N SER A 83 -27.85 32.28 5.43
CA SER A 83 -26.68 32.69 6.20
C SER A 83 -26.08 31.50 6.93
N PHE A 84 -24.75 31.50 7.08
CA PHE A 84 -24.05 30.49 7.86
C PHE A 84 -24.57 30.43 9.29
N THR A 85 -24.96 29.23 9.74
CA THR A 85 -25.39 28.98 11.12
C THR A 85 -24.53 27.82 11.65
N PRO A 86 -23.76 28.02 12.73
CA PRO A 86 -22.97 26.97 13.35
C PRO A 86 -23.86 25.82 13.84
N GLN A 87 -23.50 24.59 13.50
CA GLN A 87 -24.21 23.38 13.90
C GLN A 87 -23.21 22.30 14.30
N LEU A 88 -23.61 21.46 15.24
CA LEU A 88 -22.93 20.21 15.55
C LEU A 88 -23.61 19.08 14.77
N ILE A 89 -22.89 18.46 13.86
CA ILE A 89 -23.38 17.38 13.00
C ILE A 89 -22.60 16.11 13.32
N ALA A 90 -23.29 15.12 13.87
CA ALA A 90 -22.77 13.78 14.02
C ALA A 90 -23.38 12.89 12.95
N LEU A 91 -22.55 12.20 12.17
CA LEU A 91 -23.00 11.23 11.20
C LEU A 91 -22.93 9.84 11.86
N GLY A 92 -24.05 9.15 11.96
CA GLY A 92 -24.13 7.75 12.38
C GLY A 92 -24.78 6.88 11.30
N THR A 93 -24.87 5.58 11.55
CA THR A 93 -25.50 4.62 10.63
C THR A 93 -26.34 3.58 11.36
N ASP A 94 -27.48 3.22 10.76
CA ASP A 94 -28.35 2.16 11.28
C ASP A 94 -27.98 0.77 10.73
N TRP A 95 -27.09 0.70 9.72
CA TRP A 95 -26.79 -0.52 8.95
C TRP A 95 -25.28 -0.83 8.88
N GLY A 96 -24.46 -0.18 9.72
CA GLY A 96 -23.01 -0.37 9.76
C GLY A 96 -22.24 0.29 8.61
N PHE A 97 -22.90 1.04 7.73
CA PHE A 97 -22.27 1.86 6.68
C PHE A 97 -22.99 3.19 6.48
N PHE A 98 -22.23 4.24 6.19
CA PHE A 98 -22.75 5.54 5.80
C PHE A 98 -23.29 5.51 4.36
N PRO A 99 -24.37 6.24 4.06
CA PRO A 99 -24.89 6.39 2.69
C PRO A 99 -23.88 7.01 1.71
N VAL A 100 -22.95 7.82 2.21
CA VAL A 100 -21.89 8.44 1.41
C VAL A 100 -20.63 7.57 1.47
N ALA A 101 -20.33 6.89 0.36
CA ALA A 101 -19.22 5.95 0.28
C ALA A 101 -17.85 6.57 0.65
N ALA A 102 -17.65 7.86 0.36
CA ALA A 102 -16.41 8.58 0.63
C ALA A 102 -16.05 8.67 2.13
N ILE A 103 -17.02 8.50 3.03
CA ILE A 103 -16.79 8.52 4.47
C ILE A 103 -16.88 7.12 5.10
N ASN A 104 -17.09 6.06 4.33
CA ASN A 104 -17.12 4.70 4.89
C ASN A 104 -15.72 4.25 5.32
N PRO A 105 -15.53 3.83 6.58
CA PRO A 105 -14.27 3.21 6.99
C PRO A 105 -14.11 1.86 6.28
N LEU A 106 -12.90 1.55 5.86
CA LEU A 106 -12.58 0.33 5.13
C LEU A 106 -12.50 -0.90 6.03
N ARG A 107 -12.22 -0.70 7.32
CA ARG A 107 -12.14 -1.77 8.34
C ARG A 107 -11.36 -2.98 7.82
N ARG A 108 -10.07 -2.79 7.56
CA ARG A 108 -9.22 -3.87 7.03
C ARG A 108 -8.60 -4.66 8.17
N PRO A 109 -8.47 -6.00 8.06
CA PRO A 109 -7.64 -6.76 8.99
C PRO A 109 -6.21 -6.24 9.00
N GLY A 110 -5.57 -6.25 10.17
CA GLY A 110 -4.21 -5.75 10.35
C GLY A 110 -4.09 -4.22 10.39
N SER A 111 -5.17 -3.49 10.67
CA SER A 111 -5.06 -2.08 11.07
C SER A 111 -4.18 -1.95 12.31
N GLY A 112 -3.35 -0.91 12.33
CA GLY A 112 -2.41 -0.68 13.44
C GLY A 112 -3.12 -0.30 14.75
N PRO A 113 -2.37 -0.20 15.86
CA PRO A 113 -2.92 0.21 17.15
C PRO A 113 -3.38 1.67 17.18
N LEU A 114 -3.01 2.48 16.18
CA LEU A 114 -3.42 3.87 16.06
C LEU A 114 -4.66 3.99 15.17
N LEU A 115 -5.82 4.21 15.79
CA LEU A 115 -7.05 4.55 15.10
C LEU A 115 -7.38 6.04 15.26
N LEU A 116 -8.14 6.58 14.33
CA LEU A 116 -8.44 7.99 14.26
C LEU A 116 -9.94 8.22 14.16
N LEU A 117 -10.46 9.12 15.00
CA LEU A 117 -11.80 9.68 14.89
C LEU A 117 -11.68 11.08 14.24
N PRO A 118 -11.95 11.22 12.94
CA PRO A 118 -11.82 12.49 12.23
C PRO A 118 -12.97 13.42 12.60
N PHE A 119 -12.72 14.72 12.54
CA PHE A 119 -13.73 15.76 12.64
C PHE A 119 -13.26 16.99 11.87
N CYS A 120 -14.18 17.86 11.49
CA CYS A 120 -13.87 19.09 10.78
C CYS A 120 -14.62 20.26 11.39
N PHE A 121 -13.90 21.37 11.59
CA PHE A 121 -14.52 22.67 11.81
C PHE A 121 -14.86 23.32 10.47
N VAL A 122 -16.05 23.92 10.39
CA VAL A 122 -16.54 24.62 9.19
C VAL A 122 -16.98 26.01 9.62
N GLY A 123 -16.60 27.05 8.89
CA GLY A 123 -16.92 28.43 9.22
C GLY A 123 -16.35 29.40 8.20
N GLU A 124 -16.43 30.68 8.51
CA GLU A 124 -15.85 31.73 7.68
C GLU A 124 -14.32 31.60 7.63
N MET A 125 -13.72 31.98 6.50
CA MET A 125 -12.30 31.78 6.23
C MET A 125 -11.39 32.39 7.31
N GLN A 126 -11.76 33.58 7.81
CA GLN A 126 -11.00 34.28 8.86
C GLN A 126 -11.02 33.54 10.20
N ASP A 127 -12.16 32.94 10.56
CA ASP A 127 -12.34 32.25 11.85
C ASP A 127 -11.59 30.92 11.83
N ILE A 128 -11.65 30.19 10.71
CA ILE A 128 -10.88 28.96 10.50
C ILE A 128 -9.37 29.24 10.52
N ALA A 129 -8.90 30.33 9.90
CA ALA A 129 -7.49 30.69 9.92
C ALA A 129 -6.99 31.06 11.32
N ALA A 130 -7.83 31.73 12.13
CA ALA A 130 -7.52 32.03 13.52
C ALA A 130 -7.46 30.74 14.36
N LEU A 131 -8.45 29.87 14.21
CA LEU A 131 -8.50 28.58 14.90
C LEU A 131 -7.29 27.70 14.58
N ALA A 132 -6.87 27.64 13.31
CA ALA A 132 -5.74 26.82 12.90
C ALA A 132 -4.45 27.18 13.66
N ARG A 133 -4.18 28.48 13.86
CA ARG A 133 -3.02 28.95 14.64
C ARG A 133 -3.11 28.52 16.11
N VAL A 134 -4.31 28.67 16.70
CA VAL A 134 -4.57 28.26 18.09
C VAL A 134 -4.37 26.75 18.25
N MET A 135 -4.84 25.95 17.29
CA MET A 135 -4.69 24.50 17.31
C MET A 135 -3.21 24.07 17.24
N GLU A 136 -2.39 24.70 16.39
CA GLU A 136 -0.96 24.41 16.27
C GLU A 136 -0.21 24.64 17.60
N ASP A 137 -0.55 25.71 18.33
CA ASP A 137 0.10 26.03 19.61
C ASP A 137 -0.41 25.15 20.77
N ILE A 138 -1.72 24.92 20.85
CA ILE A 138 -2.36 24.30 22.02
C ILE A 138 -2.39 22.78 21.94
N LEU A 139 -2.75 22.19 20.79
CA LEU A 139 -2.97 20.74 20.73
C LEU A 139 -1.67 19.94 20.89
N LEU A 140 -0.53 20.52 20.50
CA LEU A 140 0.79 19.94 20.71
C LEU A 140 1.14 19.79 22.22
N GLN A 141 0.65 20.70 23.06
CA GLN A 141 1.01 20.78 24.49
C GLN A 141 -0.10 20.29 25.44
N SER A 142 -1.36 20.34 25.01
CA SER A 142 -2.52 20.12 25.88
C SER A 142 -3.72 19.51 25.14
N GLY A 143 -3.45 18.64 24.15
CA GLY A 143 -4.49 17.95 23.37
C GLY A 143 -5.18 16.79 24.10
N GLU A 144 -4.90 16.53 25.38
CA GLU A 144 -5.52 15.43 26.12
C GLU A 144 -7.04 15.59 26.24
N VAL A 145 -7.76 14.49 26.00
CA VAL A 145 -9.23 14.45 26.15
C VAL A 145 -9.63 14.37 27.63
N SER A 146 -10.82 14.86 27.96
CA SER A 146 -11.36 14.66 29.31
C SER A 146 -11.65 13.19 29.61
N GLN A 147 -11.74 12.86 30.90
CA GLN A 147 -12.15 11.54 31.35
C GLN A 147 -13.53 11.13 30.80
N ALA A 148 -14.48 12.08 30.72
CA ALA A 148 -15.81 11.82 30.19
C ALA A 148 -15.78 11.43 28.70
N THR A 149 -14.97 12.12 27.89
CA THR A 149 -14.77 11.77 26.47
C THR A 149 -14.09 10.41 26.34
N ARG A 150 -13.07 10.14 27.17
CA ARG A 150 -12.38 8.85 27.20
C ARG A 150 -13.32 7.69 27.51
N GLU A 151 -14.16 7.83 28.52
CA GLU A 151 -15.16 6.82 28.89
C GLU A 151 -16.20 6.62 27.78
N ALA A 152 -16.69 7.71 27.18
CA ALA A 152 -17.64 7.64 26.07
C ALA A 152 -17.06 6.89 24.86
N VAL A 153 -15.83 7.22 24.45
CA VAL A 153 -15.14 6.56 23.32
C VAL A 153 -14.97 5.07 23.57
N GLN A 154 -14.42 4.70 24.74
CA GLN A 154 -14.16 3.30 25.07
C GLN A 154 -15.45 2.48 25.17
N THR A 155 -16.50 3.05 25.77
CA THR A 155 -17.79 2.38 25.93
C THR A 155 -18.51 2.22 24.59
N LEU A 156 -18.59 3.28 23.78
CA LEU A 156 -19.37 3.27 22.55
C LEU A 156 -18.72 2.41 21.45
N PHE A 157 -17.39 2.45 21.31
CA PHE A 157 -16.67 1.64 20.33
C PHE A 157 -16.25 0.26 20.85
N GLY A 158 -16.40 0.01 22.15
CA GLY A 158 -15.96 -1.25 22.77
C GLY A 158 -14.44 -1.46 22.71
N VAL A 159 -13.66 -0.38 22.84
CA VAL A 159 -12.19 -0.42 22.76
C VAL A 159 -11.54 -0.02 24.07
N THR A 160 -10.31 -0.48 24.31
CA THR A 160 -9.47 -0.02 25.41
C THR A 160 -8.34 0.84 24.86
N ALA A 161 -8.30 2.12 25.26
CA ALA A 161 -7.33 3.08 24.75
C ALA A 161 -6.28 3.42 25.81
N LEU A 162 -5.00 3.23 25.48
CA LEU A 162 -3.87 3.70 26.27
C LEU A 162 -3.87 5.24 26.29
N ASN A 163 -3.94 5.83 25.09
CA ASN A 163 -3.89 7.27 24.92
C ASN A 163 -5.00 7.78 24.00
N LEU A 164 -5.51 8.97 24.31
CA LEU A 164 -6.52 9.69 23.54
C LEU A 164 -6.16 11.17 23.51
N SER A 165 -5.90 11.70 22.31
CA SER A 165 -5.54 13.10 22.15
C SER A 165 -6.15 13.72 20.89
N PHE A 166 -6.44 15.01 20.94
CA PHE A 166 -6.70 15.81 19.76
C PHE A 166 -5.39 16.12 19.05
N ALA A 167 -5.40 15.97 17.73
CA ALA A 167 -4.25 16.19 16.87
C ALA A 167 -4.75 16.81 15.57
N THR A 168 -3.97 17.73 15.02
CA THR A 168 -4.16 18.25 13.67
C THR A 168 -3.68 17.24 12.63
N LEU A 169 -4.01 17.50 11.36
CA LEU A 169 -3.46 16.75 10.25
C LEU A 169 -1.93 16.91 10.15
N SER A 170 -1.41 18.10 10.48
CA SER A 170 0.02 18.39 10.55
C SER A 170 0.71 17.54 11.64
N ASP A 171 0.08 17.39 12.81
CA ASP A 171 0.59 16.53 13.88
C ASP A 171 0.59 15.06 13.46
N LEU A 172 -0.47 14.59 12.78
CA LEU A 172 -0.53 13.23 12.26
C LEU A 172 0.57 12.95 11.24
N CYS A 173 0.83 13.91 10.34
CA CYS A 173 1.96 13.88 9.42
C CYS A 173 3.29 13.82 10.16
N ALA A 174 3.48 14.63 11.22
CA ALA A 174 4.70 14.61 12.03
C ALA A 174 4.89 13.26 12.75
N LEU A 175 3.83 12.70 13.32
CA LEU A 175 3.85 11.36 13.92
C LEU A 175 4.23 10.30 12.88
N ALA A 176 3.59 10.28 11.71
CA ALA A 176 3.91 9.34 10.64
C ALA A 176 5.36 9.45 10.18
N ARG A 177 5.90 10.67 10.08
CA ARG A 177 7.30 10.91 9.71
C ARG A 177 8.29 10.27 10.69
N VAL A 178 8.05 10.39 12.00
CA VAL A 178 8.92 9.78 13.03
C VAL A 178 9.00 8.26 12.88
N HIS A 179 7.89 7.61 12.49
CA HIS A 179 7.87 6.16 12.26
C HIS A 179 8.72 5.72 11.05
N TRP A 180 9.04 6.64 10.14
CA TRP A 180 9.81 6.37 8.92
C TRP A 180 11.19 7.02 8.93
N ASP A 181 11.61 7.58 10.05
CA ASP A 181 12.90 8.24 10.22
C ASP A 181 14.01 7.18 10.38
N GLY A 182 14.35 6.51 9.26
CA GLY A 182 15.35 5.47 9.21
C GLY A 182 15.50 4.81 7.83
N GLY A 183 16.75 4.66 7.39
CA GLY A 183 17.13 3.87 6.22
C GLY A 183 16.42 4.29 4.92
N GLU A 184 15.97 3.31 4.14
CA GLU A 184 15.28 3.57 2.87
C GLU A 184 13.89 4.15 3.05
N LEU A 185 13.21 4.00 4.20
CA LEU A 185 11.82 4.46 4.38
C LEU A 185 11.66 5.98 4.44
N ALA A 186 12.73 6.70 4.77
CA ALA A 186 12.73 8.16 4.72
C ALA A 186 12.41 8.69 3.32
N ARG A 187 12.81 7.98 2.25
CA ARG A 187 12.48 8.36 0.87
C ARG A 187 11.01 8.13 0.53
N LEU A 188 10.36 7.13 1.14
CA LEU A 188 8.92 6.88 0.99
C LEU A 188 8.10 8.05 1.58
N TRP A 189 8.50 8.56 2.75
CA TRP A 189 7.89 9.75 3.34
C TRP A 189 7.82 10.90 2.33
N GLU A 190 8.93 11.22 1.67
CA GLU A 190 8.98 12.33 0.71
C GLU A 190 8.02 12.16 -0.48
N LEU A 191 7.83 10.92 -0.94
CA LEU A 191 6.87 10.61 -2.00
C LEU A 191 5.43 10.81 -1.52
N LEU A 192 5.13 10.30 -0.32
CA LEU A 192 3.80 10.36 0.27
C LEU A 192 3.42 11.79 0.64
N GLU A 193 4.32 12.56 1.26
CA GLU A 193 4.11 13.97 1.57
C GLU A 193 3.82 14.78 0.29
N HIS A 194 4.57 14.53 -0.78
CA HIS A 194 4.31 15.16 -2.08
C HIS A 194 2.91 14.83 -2.61
N ALA A 195 2.47 13.58 -2.46
CA ALA A 195 1.16 13.11 -2.91
C ALA A 195 0.00 13.67 -2.07
N TRP A 196 0.09 13.58 -0.73
CA TRP A 196 -0.95 13.98 0.21
C TRP A 196 -1.33 15.46 0.04
N PHE A 197 -0.33 16.33 -0.06
CA PHE A 197 -0.52 17.76 -0.26
C PHE A 197 -0.72 18.18 -1.72
N GLU A 198 -0.88 17.20 -2.64
CA GLU A 198 -1.08 17.42 -4.08
C GLU A 198 -0.10 18.44 -4.68
N ARG A 199 1.17 18.36 -4.26
CA ARG A 199 2.19 19.32 -4.68
C ARG A 199 2.36 19.26 -6.20
N SER A 200 2.54 20.42 -6.81
CA SER A 200 2.71 20.51 -8.26
C SER A 200 4.02 19.85 -8.72
N GLY A 201 4.00 19.36 -9.97
CA GLY A 201 5.15 18.67 -10.56
C GLY A 201 5.26 17.20 -10.16
N VAL A 202 6.41 16.62 -10.48
CA VAL A 202 6.71 15.20 -10.29
C VAL A 202 7.79 15.04 -9.24
N ARG A 203 7.53 14.19 -8.25
CA ARG A 203 8.52 13.76 -7.26
C ARG A 203 9.06 12.41 -7.64
N SER A 204 10.37 12.24 -7.63
CA SER A 204 11.00 10.95 -7.94
C SER A 204 11.99 10.53 -6.87
N THR A 205 12.13 9.23 -6.66
CA THR A 205 13.20 8.67 -5.83
C THR A 205 13.81 7.43 -6.50
N LEU A 206 15.08 7.18 -6.19
CA LEU A 206 15.84 6.01 -6.60
C LEU A 206 16.39 5.34 -5.34
N LEU A 207 16.09 4.07 -5.15
CA LEU A 207 16.53 3.28 -3.99
C LEU A 207 17.89 2.62 -4.25
N GLU A 208 18.51 2.07 -3.20
CA GLU A 208 19.85 1.48 -3.29
C GLU A 208 19.92 0.32 -4.30
N HIS A 209 18.87 -0.51 -4.31
CA HIS A 209 18.74 -1.65 -5.21
C HIS A 209 18.28 -1.27 -6.63
N GLY A 210 18.19 0.02 -6.94
CA GLY A 210 17.83 0.54 -8.26
C GLY A 210 16.33 0.69 -8.52
N ASN A 211 15.48 0.46 -7.50
CA ASN A 211 14.04 0.71 -7.61
C ASN A 211 13.78 2.19 -7.84
N ARG A 212 12.91 2.51 -8.80
CA ARG A 212 12.54 3.89 -9.11
C ARG A 212 11.05 4.10 -8.92
N PHE A 213 10.69 5.17 -8.20
CA PHE A 213 9.30 5.56 -7.98
C PHE A 213 9.11 7.03 -8.35
N LEU A 214 8.07 7.32 -9.13
CA LEU A 214 7.68 8.67 -9.52
C LEU A 214 6.23 8.94 -9.13
N ILE A 215 6.00 9.98 -8.35
CA ILE A 215 4.67 10.44 -7.97
C ILE A 215 4.29 11.63 -8.83
N ALA A 216 3.11 11.54 -9.43
CA ALA A 216 2.44 12.65 -10.11
C ALA A 216 0.96 12.62 -9.73
N LYS A 217 0.52 13.59 -8.92
CA LYS A 217 -0.82 13.61 -8.32
C LYS A 217 -1.06 12.33 -7.51
N SER A 218 -2.12 11.58 -7.82
CA SER A 218 -2.49 10.31 -7.19
C SER A 218 -1.87 9.08 -7.86
N ASP A 219 -1.07 9.23 -8.93
CA ASP A 219 -0.42 8.11 -9.61
C ASP A 219 1.03 7.94 -9.14
N ALA A 220 1.41 6.71 -8.80
CA ALA A 220 2.79 6.29 -8.57
C ALA A 220 3.27 5.43 -9.75
N HIS A 221 4.38 5.78 -10.39
CA HIS A 221 4.93 5.04 -11.52
C HIS A 221 6.21 4.33 -11.10
N THR A 222 6.36 3.06 -11.50
CA THR A 222 7.53 2.25 -11.18
C THR A 222 7.82 1.22 -12.26
N LEU A 223 9.08 0.78 -12.33
CA LEU A 223 9.54 -0.24 -13.27
C LEU A 223 9.32 -1.63 -12.67
N PHE A 224 8.87 -2.55 -13.50
CA PHE A 224 8.93 -3.98 -13.22
C PHE A 224 10.08 -4.58 -14.03
N TYR A 225 11.00 -5.27 -13.37
CA TYR A 225 11.99 -6.11 -14.05
C TYR A 225 11.70 -7.58 -13.78
N THR A 226 11.77 -8.38 -14.83
CA THR A 226 12.04 -9.81 -14.68
C THR A 226 13.45 -10.01 -14.10
N PHE A 227 13.76 -11.20 -13.60
CA PHE A 227 15.12 -11.44 -13.09
C PHE A 227 16.16 -11.24 -14.21
N ASP A 228 15.85 -11.76 -15.40
CA ASP A 228 16.70 -11.71 -16.58
C ASP A 228 16.94 -10.25 -17.01
N ASP A 229 15.88 -9.45 -17.16
CA ASP A 229 15.97 -8.02 -17.50
C ASP A 229 16.78 -7.25 -16.45
N TRP A 230 16.51 -7.49 -15.16
CA TRP A 230 17.19 -6.84 -14.04
C TRP A 230 18.70 -7.14 -14.06
N ALA A 231 19.07 -8.38 -14.33
CA ALA A 231 20.45 -8.84 -14.29
C ALA A 231 21.25 -8.47 -15.56
N GLN A 232 20.60 -8.36 -16.72
CA GLN A 232 21.26 -8.13 -18.01
C GLN A 232 21.41 -6.64 -18.35
N PHE A 233 20.36 -5.83 -18.24
CA PHE A 233 20.41 -4.40 -18.59
C PHE A 233 19.94 -3.45 -17.48
N GLY A 234 19.21 -3.98 -16.49
CA GLY A 234 18.73 -3.24 -15.34
C GLY A 234 19.80 -2.99 -14.26
N PRO A 235 19.38 -2.64 -13.03
CA PRO A 235 20.29 -2.31 -11.92
C PRO A 235 21.28 -3.42 -11.56
N GLY A 236 20.89 -4.68 -11.75
CA GLY A 236 21.73 -5.83 -11.48
C GLY A 236 22.93 -5.96 -12.42
N ARG A 237 22.94 -5.29 -13.58
CA ARG A 237 24.01 -5.41 -14.60
C ARG A 237 25.42 -5.16 -14.08
N ALA A 238 25.55 -4.28 -13.09
CA ALA A 238 26.84 -3.89 -12.50
C ALA A 238 27.30 -4.83 -11.38
N LEU A 239 26.44 -5.76 -10.93
CA LEU A 239 26.76 -6.72 -9.89
C LEU A 239 27.49 -7.94 -10.46
N GLU A 240 28.40 -8.47 -9.66
CA GLU A 240 29.05 -9.74 -9.93
C GLU A 240 28.02 -10.86 -9.97
N ALA A 241 28.28 -11.88 -10.80
CA ALA A 241 27.30 -12.95 -11.04
C ALA A 241 26.89 -13.68 -9.74
N ALA A 242 27.82 -13.87 -8.82
CA ALA A 242 27.55 -14.52 -7.52
C ALA A 242 26.62 -13.71 -6.59
N GLU A 243 26.44 -12.41 -6.85
CA GLU A 243 25.65 -11.51 -5.98
C GLU A 243 24.21 -11.31 -6.48
N LEU A 244 23.87 -11.80 -7.67
CA LEU A 244 22.60 -11.52 -8.34
C LEU A 244 21.38 -11.97 -7.55
N ALA A 245 21.42 -13.17 -6.94
CA ALA A 245 20.30 -13.64 -6.13
C ALA A 245 20.02 -12.71 -4.92
N ASN A 246 21.08 -12.28 -4.23
CA ASN A 246 20.95 -11.39 -3.08
C ASN A 246 20.48 -9.99 -3.51
N GLY A 247 21.04 -9.46 -4.60
CA GLY A 247 20.66 -8.15 -5.14
C GLY A 247 19.21 -8.11 -5.64
N TYR A 248 18.77 -9.14 -6.38
CA TYR A 248 17.39 -9.22 -6.86
C TYR A 248 16.39 -9.39 -5.70
N ARG A 249 16.76 -10.14 -4.66
CA ARG A 249 15.96 -10.23 -3.44
C ARG A 249 15.80 -8.86 -2.77
N GLY A 250 16.89 -8.10 -2.63
CA GLY A 250 16.84 -6.75 -2.09
C GLY A 250 15.95 -5.82 -2.92
N TRP A 251 16.11 -5.85 -4.24
CA TRP A 251 15.26 -5.13 -5.19
C TRP A 251 13.78 -5.52 -5.04
N ALA A 252 13.45 -6.81 -5.03
CA ALA A 252 12.08 -7.31 -4.94
C ALA A 252 11.42 -6.94 -3.60
N ARG A 253 12.17 -7.01 -2.48
CA ARG A 253 11.71 -6.58 -1.16
C ARG A 253 11.33 -5.10 -1.18
N ALA A 254 12.25 -4.24 -1.60
CA ALA A 254 12.03 -2.80 -1.66
C ALA A 254 10.85 -2.46 -2.59
N GLN A 255 10.79 -3.12 -3.74
CA GLN A 255 9.72 -2.95 -4.72
C GLN A 255 8.33 -3.21 -4.12
N ARG A 256 8.17 -4.38 -3.47
CA ARG A 256 6.89 -4.79 -2.87
C ARG A 256 6.51 -3.91 -1.70
N GLN A 257 7.46 -3.58 -0.83
CA GLN A 257 7.21 -2.75 0.35
C GLN A 257 6.73 -1.35 -0.05
N TYR A 258 7.41 -0.71 -1.00
CA TYR A 258 7.04 0.62 -1.48
C TYR A 258 5.71 0.60 -2.23
N ALA A 259 5.52 -0.34 -3.16
CA ALA A 259 4.28 -0.44 -3.92
C ALA A 259 3.07 -0.68 -2.99
N LEU A 260 3.22 -1.56 -1.99
CA LEU A 260 2.17 -1.82 -1.01
C LEU A 260 1.87 -0.56 -0.19
N ALA A 261 2.89 0.11 0.35
CA ALA A 261 2.68 1.31 1.16
C ALA A 261 2.01 2.44 0.35
N LEU A 262 2.49 2.72 -0.87
CA LEU A 262 1.89 3.72 -1.74
C LEU A 262 0.42 3.39 -2.04
N ALA A 263 0.10 2.13 -2.32
CA ALA A 263 -1.28 1.69 -2.55
C ALA A 263 -2.16 1.79 -1.30
N LEU A 264 -1.63 1.47 -0.11
CA LEU A 264 -2.35 1.60 1.16
C LEU A 264 -2.76 3.06 1.43
N TYR A 265 -1.86 4.00 1.16
CA TYR A 265 -2.12 5.45 1.24
C TYR A 265 -2.91 6.01 0.04
N GLY A 266 -3.50 5.14 -0.78
CA GLY A 266 -4.47 5.53 -1.82
C GLY A 266 -3.86 5.99 -3.14
N LEU A 267 -2.56 5.77 -3.38
CA LEU A 267 -1.98 6.02 -4.70
C LEU A 267 -2.24 4.84 -5.65
N HIS A 268 -2.44 5.16 -6.93
CA HIS A 268 -2.52 4.17 -7.99
C HIS A 268 -1.11 3.81 -8.46
N VAL A 269 -0.65 2.61 -8.08
CA VAL A 269 0.68 2.13 -8.47
C VAL A 269 0.63 1.53 -9.88
N ARG A 270 1.27 2.22 -10.81
CA ARG A 270 1.39 1.91 -12.23
C ARG A 270 2.75 1.28 -12.50
N TRP A 271 2.72 -0.02 -12.75
CA TRP A 271 3.89 -0.79 -13.13
C TRP A 271 4.05 -0.76 -14.63
N VAL A 272 5.26 -0.50 -15.13
CA VAL A 272 5.59 -0.64 -16.54
C VAL A 272 6.74 -1.62 -16.70
N LEU A 273 6.69 -2.46 -17.72
CA LEU A 273 7.78 -3.39 -17.99
C LEU A 273 9.04 -2.60 -18.36
N ALA A 274 10.14 -2.90 -17.68
CA ALA A 274 11.43 -2.33 -18.00
C ALA A 274 11.86 -2.74 -19.41
N ASN A 275 12.56 -1.84 -20.09
CA ASN A 275 13.19 -2.14 -21.37
C ASN A 275 14.42 -1.24 -21.56
N PRO A 276 15.38 -1.63 -22.41
CA PRO A 276 16.63 -0.87 -22.59
C PRO A 276 16.42 0.58 -23.02
N SER A 277 15.39 0.88 -23.82
CA SER A 277 15.10 2.23 -24.26
C SER A 277 14.59 3.11 -23.13
N LEU A 278 13.71 2.59 -22.28
CA LEU A 278 13.21 3.30 -21.10
C LEU A 278 14.32 3.51 -20.06
N GLU A 279 15.16 2.51 -19.80
CA GLU A 279 16.34 2.67 -18.93
C GLU A 279 17.21 3.85 -19.37
N LYS A 280 17.60 3.84 -20.64
CA LYS A 280 18.44 4.90 -21.22
C LYS A 280 17.78 6.27 -21.15
N ALA A 281 16.46 6.35 -21.34
CA ALA A 281 15.73 7.61 -21.18
C ALA A 281 15.78 8.12 -19.73
N LEU A 282 15.63 7.22 -18.76
CA LEU A 282 15.57 7.55 -17.32
C LEU A 282 16.95 7.84 -16.69
N GLU A 283 18.05 7.53 -17.38
CA GLU A 283 19.40 7.96 -17.00
C GLU A 283 19.55 9.49 -16.98
N THR A 284 18.85 10.20 -17.87
CA THR A 284 18.95 11.66 -18.01
C THR A 284 17.65 12.42 -17.79
N ALA A 285 16.50 11.76 -17.96
CA ALA A 285 15.20 12.38 -17.77
C ALA A 285 14.87 12.58 -16.29
N GLN A 286 14.34 13.76 -15.95
CA GLN A 286 13.82 14.10 -14.63
C GLN A 286 12.45 14.78 -14.76
N GLY A 287 11.70 14.80 -13.65
CA GLY A 287 10.40 15.46 -13.57
C GLY A 287 9.43 14.98 -14.65
N ASP A 288 8.79 15.92 -15.34
CA ASP A 288 7.80 15.66 -16.38
C ASP A 288 8.35 14.85 -17.57
N LYS A 289 9.64 14.99 -17.91
CA LYS A 289 10.26 14.20 -19.00
C LYS A 289 10.33 12.72 -18.62
N ALA A 290 10.68 12.43 -17.37
CA ALA A 290 10.71 11.05 -16.88
C ALA A 290 9.28 10.49 -16.83
N LEU A 291 8.31 11.26 -16.34
CA LEU A 291 6.90 10.88 -16.35
C LEU A 291 6.39 10.58 -17.77
N ALA A 292 6.75 11.39 -18.76
CA ALA A 292 6.37 11.16 -20.15
C ALA A 292 6.97 9.85 -20.68
N ALA A 293 8.22 9.52 -20.34
CA ALA A 293 8.85 8.25 -20.70
C ALA A 293 8.13 7.05 -20.07
N PHE A 294 7.73 7.13 -18.79
CA PHE A 294 6.90 6.10 -18.15
C PHE A 294 5.55 5.93 -18.85
N ARG A 295 4.87 7.03 -19.18
CA ARG A 295 3.53 7.01 -19.81
C ARG A 295 3.55 6.55 -21.27
N ALA A 296 4.71 6.55 -21.92
CA ALA A 296 4.87 6.00 -23.26
C ALA A 296 4.83 4.46 -23.28
N ILE A 297 5.09 3.81 -22.14
CA ILE A 297 5.06 2.35 -22.01
C ILE A 297 3.70 1.92 -21.43
N PRO A 298 3.00 0.95 -22.02
CA PRO A 298 1.79 0.39 -21.46
C PRO A 298 2.02 -0.15 -20.04
N CYS A 299 1.07 0.08 -19.15
CA CYS A 299 1.12 -0.51 -17.82
C CYS A 299 0.93 -2.01 -17.89
N LEU A 300 1.66 -2.74 -17.04
CA LEU A 300 1.38 -4.14 -16.79
C LEU A 300 -0.05 -4.28 -16.23
N SER A 301 -0.74 -5.32 -16.68
CA SER A 301 -2.11 -5.64 -16.29
C SER A 301 -2.25 -7.16 -16.15
N GLY A 302 -3.29 -7.59 -15.42
CA GLY A 302 -3.49 -8.98 -15.05
C GLY A 302 -2.79 -9.37 -13.74
N ASP A 303 -2.93 -10.63 -13.35
CA ASP A 303 -2.43 -11.11 -12.07
C ASP A 303 -0.95 -11.54 -12.12
N TYR A 304 -0.42 -11.84 -13.31
CA TYR A 304 0.96 -12.26 -13.52
C TYR A 304 1.52 -11.82 -14.88
N LEU A 305 2.85 -11.77 -14.98
CA LEU A 305 3.60 -11.59 -16.22
C LEU A 305 4.17 -12.94 -16.66
N ALA A 306 3.98 -13.31 -17.93
CA ALA A 306 4.66 -14.44 -18.56
C ALA A 306 5.76 -13.93 -19.50
N GLU A 307 7.00 -14.20 -19.13
CA GLU A 307 8.20 -13.91 -19.93
C GLU A 307 8.55 -15.16 -20.75
N ARG A 308 8.53 -15.05 -22.08
CA ARG A 308 8.86 -16.15 -22.98
C ARG A 308 10.31 -16.06 -23.40
N ILE A 309 11.13 -17.00 -22.94
CA ILE A 309 12.57 -17.04 -23.22
C ILE A 309 12.84 -17.86 -24.48
N PHE A 310 12.15 -18.99 -24.63
CA PHE A 310 12.33 -19.87 -25.77
C PHE A 310 11.00 -20.52 -26.15
N HIS A 311 10.78 -20.65 -27.46
CA HIS A 311 9.68 -21.41 -28.04
C HIS A 311 10.18 -22.09 -29.31
N ASN A 312 9.91 -23.40 -29.42
CA ASN A 312 10.16 -24.18 -30.61
C ASN A 312 8.86 -24.27 -31.41
N ASP A 313 8.86 -23.75 -32.64
CA ASP A 313 7.69 -23.74 -33.54
C ASP A 313 7.30 -25.14 -34.07
N SER A 314 7.90 -26.21 -33.56
CA SER A 314 7.57 -27.58 -33.95
C SER A 314 6.11 -27.93 -33.55
N GLU A 315 5.38 -28.61 -34.43
CA GLU A 315 4.02 -29.10 -34.16
C GLU A 315 3.96 -30.23 -33.10
N GLN A 316 5.09 -30.56 -32.46
CA GLN A 316 5.11 -31.64 -31.48
C GLN A 316 4.42 -31.21 -30.19
N PRO A 317 3.49 -32.03 -29.66
CA PRO A 317 2.79 -31.70 -28.42
C PRO A 317 3.75 -31.76 -27.23
N GLU A 318 3.63 -30.79 -26.33
CA GLU A 318 4.28 -30.79 -25.03
C GLU A 318 3.79 -32.02 -24.21
N ARG A 319 4.72 -32.80 -23.67
CA ARG A 319 4.43 -34.04 -22.92
C ARG A 319 4.78 -33.96 -21.45
N GLN A 320 5.71 -33.10 -21.07
CA GLN A 320 6.13 -32.95 -19.69
C GLN A 320 6.44 -31.48 -19.37
N LEU A 321 5.88 -30.97 -18.29
CA LEU A 321 6.25 -29.68 -17.70
C LEU A 321 7.16 -29.92 -16.48
N GLN A 322 8.37 -29.37 -16.52
CA GLN A 322 9.25 -29.26 -15.37
C GLN A 322 9.15 -27.84 -14.81
N ILE A 323 8.59 -27.72 -13.61
CA ILE A 323 8.27 -26.45 -12.98
C ILE A 323 9.20 -26.24 -11.79
N THR A 324 9.90 -25.11 -11.77
CA THR A 324 10.75 -24.70 -10.65
C THR A 324 10.10 -23.54 -9.93
N HIS A 325 9.83 -23.72 -8.64
CA HIS A 325 9.35 -22.65 -7.77
C HIS A 325 10.53 -21.79 -7.29
N GLN A 326 10.71 -20.64 -7.93
CA GLN A 326 11.73 -19.67 -7.57
C GLN A 326 11.22 -18.84 -6.38
N ALA A 327 11.70 -19.13 -5.18
CA ALA A 327 11.18 -18.55 -3.95
C ALA A 327 12.30 -18.11 -3.02
N ASP A 328 11.94 -17.20 -2.13
CA ASP A 328 12.75 -16.81 -0.98
C ASP A 328 11.94 -17.06 0.31
N ALA A 329 12.63 -17.40 1.39
CA ALA A 329 12.00 -17.75 2.66
C ALA A 329 11.20 -16.59 3.27
N GLU A 330 11.61 -15.34 3.05
CA GLU A 330 10.96 -14.15 3.59
C GLU A 330 9.98 -13.53 2.59
N LEU A 331 10.32 -13.52 1.31
CA LEU A 331 9.49 -12.89 0.28
C LEU A 331 8.45 -13.82 -0.34
N GLY A 332 8.54 -15.14 -0.09
CA GLY A 332 7.70 -16.14 -0.75
C GLY A 332 8.05 -16.29 -2.23
N THR A 333 7.03 -16.54 -3.06
CA THR A 333 7.20 -16.77 -4.50
C THR A 333 7.71 -15.53 -5.21
N LEU A 334 8.82 -15.66 -5.95
CA LEU A 334 9.39 -14.63 -6.82
C LEU A 334 9.03 -14.90 -8.28
N ALA A 335 9.12 -16.16 -8.72
CA ALA A 335 8.73 -16.59 -10.05
C ALA A 335 8.45 -18.11 -10.11
N TYR A 336 7.88 -18.55 -11.21
CA TYR A 336 7.92 -19.95 -11.64
C TYR A 336 8.69 -20.06 -12.95
N THR A 337 9.72 -20.90 -13.00
CA THR A 337 10.41 -21.24 -14.25
C THR A 337 9.82 -22.53 -14.79
N VAL A 338 9.36 -22.54 -16.04
CA VAL A 338 8.68 -23.68 -16.65
C VAL A 338 9.42 -24.10 -17.91
N ASN A 339 9.92 -25.34 -17.90
CA ASN A 339 10.40 -26.03 -19.10
C ASN A 339 9.29 -26.96 -19.58
N ALA A 340 8.76 -26.73 -20.77
CA ALA A 340 7.94 -27.70 -21.47
C ALA A 340 8.82 -28.55 -22.37
N LEU A 341 8.71 -29.87 -22.22
CA LEU A 341 9.45 -30.86 -23.00
C LEU A 341 8.50 -31.62 -23.93
N ASP A 342 8.97 -31.93 -25.13
CA ASP A 342 8.27 -32.79 -26.07
C ASP A 342 8.38 -34.28 -25.71
N ALA A 343 7.85 -35.16 -26.56
CA ALA A 343 7.91 -36.62 -26.36
C ALA A 343 9.34 -37.20 -26.39
N ALA A 344 10.29 -36.51 -27.04
CA ALA A 344 11.69 -36.89 -27.10
C ALA A 344 12.51 -36.32 -25.92
N GLY A 345 11.87 -35.57 -25.01
CA GLY A 345 12.53 -34.89 -23.91
C GLY A 345 13.31 -33.64 -24.33
N GLN A 346 13.08 -33.12 -25.55
CA GLN A 346 13.68 -31.88 -26.00
C GLN A 346 12.87 -30.68 -25.50
N LEU A 347 13.56 -29.57 -25.24
CA LEU A 347 12.93 -28.32 -24.82
C LEU A 347 12.05 -27.79 -25.95
N ALA A 348 10.74 -27.76 -25.72
CA ALA A 348 9.76 -27.13 -26.60
C ALA A 348 9.53 -25.67 -26.20
N ARG A 349 9.50 -25.36 -24.90
CA ARG A 349 9.24 -24.01 -24.39
C ARG A 349 9.94 -23.74 -23.06
N LEU A 350 10.46 -22.53 -22.90
CA LEU A 350 10.99 -21.99 -21.64
C LEU A 350 10.30 -20.67 -21.33
N GLU A 351 9.63 -20.63 -20.20
CA GLU A 351 8.91 -19.43 -19.73
C GLU A 351 9.16 -19.16 -18.24
N HIS A 352 9.06 -17.89 -17.88
CA HIS A 352 9.11 -17.43 -16.49
C HIS A 352 7.82 -16.68 -16.17
N TYR A 353 7.16 -17.10 -15.10
CA TYR A 353 5.91 -16.52 -14.65
C TYR A 353 6.14 -15.75 -13.35
N TYR A 354 5.86 -14.45 -13.35
CA TYR A 354 6.06 -13.57 -12.21
C TYR A 354 4.70 -13.08 -11.67
N PRO A 355 4.37 -13.31 -10.40
CA PRO A 355 3.15 -12.76 -9.81
C PRO A 355 3.28 -11.24 -9.69
N LEU A 356 2.28 -10.51 -10.20
CA LEU A 356 2.19 -9.05 -10.09
C LEU A 356 1.41 -8.61 -8.85
N GLN A 357 0.55 -9.50 -8.34
CA GLN A 357 -0.29 -9.29 -7.16
C GLN A 357 -0.33 -10.58 -6.30
N PRO A 358 -0.74 -10.52 -5.03
CA PRO A 358 -0.77 -11.70 -4.16
C PRO A 358 -1.56 -12.88 -4.74
N GLN A 359 -2.71 -12.62 -5.38
CA GLN A 359 -3.51 -13.67 -6.03
C GLN A 359 -2.88 -14.22 -7.33
N GLY A 360 -1.87 -13.54 -7.88
CA GLY A 360 -1.16 -13.95 -9.08
C GLY A 360 -0.46 -15.29 -8.96
N VAL A 361 -0.05 -15.68 -7.76
CA VAL A 361 0.50 -17.02 -7.50
C VAL A 361 -0.53 -18.09 -7.85
N GLN A 362 -1.76 -17.94 -7.35
CA GLN A 362 -2.83 -18.89 -7.64
C GLN A 362 -3.21 -18.89 -9.12
N ALA A 363 -3.30 -17.71 -9.74
CA ALA A 363 -3.58 -17.59 -11.17
C ALA A 363 -2.54 -18.31 -12.05
N ILE A 364 -1.25 -18.21 -11.71
CA ILE A 364 -0.18 -18.94 -12.41
C ILE A 364 -0.37 -20.45 -12.22
N ILE A 365 -0.62 -20.91 -11.00
CA ILE A 365 -0.83 -22.33 -10.70
C ILE A 365 -2.00 -22.85 -11.53
N ASP A 366 -3.16 -22.19 -11.49
CA ASP A 366 -4.34 -22.62 -12.21
C ASP A 366 -4.11 -22.67 -13.72
N HIS A 367 -3.40 -21.66 -14.28
CA HIS A 367 -3.02 -21.64 -15.69
C HIS A 367 -2.14 -22.84 -16.07
N LEU A 368 -1.13 -23.17 -15.26
CA LEU A 368 -0.22 -24.30 -15.51
C LEU A 368 -0.95 -25.66 -15.37
N ILE A 369 -1.85 -25.79 -14.39
CA ILE A 369 -2.67 -26.99 -14.21
C ILE A 369 -3.59 -27.20 -15.41
N GLN A 370 -4.26 -26.14 -15.86
CA GLN A 370 -5.16 -26.18 -17.01
C GLN A 370 -4.41 -26.55 -18.29
N GLY A 371 -3.26 -25.94 -18.56
CA GLY A 371 -2.43 -26.26 -19.73
C GLY A 371 -1.97 -27.72 -19.75
N CYS A 372 -1.58 -28.28 -18.60
CA CYS A 372 -1.26 -29.72 -18.50
C CYS A 372 -2.45 -30.61 -18.87
N ALA A 373 -3.64 -30.27 -18.36
CA ALA A 373 -4.84 -31.07 -18.57
C ALA A 373 -5.29 -31.08 -20.03
N GLU A 374 -5.19 -29.93 -20.72
CA GLU A 374 -5.54 -29.80 -22.14
C GLU A 374 -4.61 -30.59 -23.07
N GLN A 375 -3.32 -30.65 -22.74
CA GLN A 375 -2.31 -31.36 -23.55
C GLN A 375 -2.10 -32.82 -23.12
N GLY A 376 -2.65 -33.23 -21.98
CA GLY A 376 -2.35 -34.51 -21.35
C GLY A 376 -0.88 -34.64 -20.93
N ALA A 377 -0.23 -33.52 -20.60
CA ALA A 377 1.17 -33.47 -20.20
C ALA A 377 1.34 -33.83 -18.72
N GLY A 378 2.40 -34.58 -18.40
CA GLY A 378 2.83 -34.80 -17.02
C GLY A 378 3.43 -33.52 -16.43
N ARG A 379 3.37 -33.37 -15.10
CA ARG A 379 4.00 -32.24 -14.41
C ARG A 379 4.90 -32.70 -13.28
N GLU A 380 6.05 -32.07 -13.15
CA GLU A 380 6.98 -32.23 -12.05
C GLU A 380 7.29 -30.86 -11.47
N VAL A 381 7.17 -30.70 -10.15
CA VAL A 381 7.41 -29.42 -9.47
C VAL A 381 8.55 -29.57 -8.47
N LEU A 382 9.57 -28.72 -8.60
CA LEU A 382 10.71 -28.66 -7.70
C LEU A 382 10.69 -27.37 -6.88
N HIS A 383 11.03 -27.49 -5.60
CA HIS A 383 11.04 -26.41 -4.63
C HIS A 383 12.44 -26.23 -4.02
N PRO A 384 13.39 -25.62 -4.76
CA PRO A 384 14.76 -25.41 -4.28
C PRO A 384 14.85 -24.48 -3.05
N GLY A 385 13.82 -23.66 -2.81
CA GLY A 385 13.78 -22.72 -1.67
C GLY A 385 14.72 -21.52 -1.81
N ARG A 386 15.26 -21.30 -3.02
CA ARG A 386 16.12 -20.18 -3.40
C ARG A 386 15.94 -19.87 -4.88
N LEU A 387 16.42 -18.71 -5.31
CA LEU A 387 16.58 -18.40 -6.74
C LEU A 387 17.68 -19.26 -7.35
N LEU A 388 17.36 -19.92 -8.47
CA LEU A 388 18.32 -20.61 -9.31
C LEU A 388 18.51 -19.84 -10.61
N TYR A 389 19.77 -19.53 -10.91
CA TYR A 389 20.13 -18.78 -12.11
C TYR A 389 21.44 -19.30 -12.71
N SER A 390 21.66 -18.95 -13.97
CA SER A 390 22.92 -19.14 -14.69
C SER A 390 23.79 -17.90 -14.51
N GLU A 391 25.01 -18.07 -13.98
CA GLU A 391 25.96 -16.96 -13.84
C GLU A 391 26.44 -16.43 -15.21
N THR A 392 26.61 -17.32 -16.18
CA THR A 392 27.08 -16.95 -17.53
C THR A 392 25.98 -16.28 -18.35
N GLY A 393 24.76 -16.80 -18.26
CA GLY A 393 23.59 -16.25 -18.96
C GLY A 393 22.93 -15.08 -18.24
N ARG A 394 23.21 -14.92 -16.94
CA ARG A 394 22.55 -13.95 -16.04
C ARG A 394 21.02 -14.04 -16.16
N SER A 395 20.53 -15.27 -16.18
CA SER A 395 19.13 -15.61 -16.40
C SER A 395 18.67 -16.70 -15.43
N LEU A 396 17.37 -16.76 -15.15
CA LEU A 396 16.81 -17.85 -14.36
C LEU A 396 17.03 -19.19 -15.08
N ARG A 397 17.19 -20.25 -14.28
CA ARG A 397 17.27 -21.62 -14.79
C ARG A 397 16.32 -22.54 -14.04
N ALA A 398 15.91 -23.61 -14.71
CA ALA A 398 15.20 -24.69 -14.05
C ALA A 398 16.10 -25.41 -13.04
N ALA A 399 15.47 -25.91 -11.97
CA ALA A 399 16.08 -26.81 -11.01
C ALA A 399 16.33 -28.18 -11.65
N THR A 400 17.43 -28.81 -11.24
CA THR A 400 17.63 -30.25 -11.42
C THR A 400 17.34 -30.97 -10.09
N PRO A 401 17.23 -32.32 -10.07
CA PRO A 401 17.06 -33.06 -8.82
C PRO A 401 18.17 -32.81 -7.79
N GLU A 402 19.36 -32.37 -8.23
CA GLU A 402 20.50 -32.03 -7.35
C GLU A 402 20.29 -30.71 -6.60
N ASP A 403 19.42 -29.82 -7.11
CA ASP A 403 19.07 -28.55 -6.47
C ASP A 403 18.01 -28.69 -5.38
N ALA A 404 17.52 -29.92 -5.13
CA ALA A 404 16.55 -30.17 -4.07
C ALA A 404 17.14 -29.81 -2.69
N PRO A 405 16.34 -29.20 -1.80
CA PRO A 405 16.82 -28.84 -0.47
C PRO A 405 17.28 -30.10 0.27
N ALA A 406 18.49 -30.05 0.85
CA ALA A 406 18.99 -31.15 1.67
C ALA A 406 17.98 -31.44 2.79
N PRO A 407 17.70 -32.73 3.11
CA PRO A 407 16.77 -33.05 4.18
C PRO A 407 17.23 -32.38 5.48
N PRO A 408 16.31 -31.83 6.28
CA PRO A 408 16.68 -31.15 7.51
C PRO A 408 17.51 -32.10 8.36
N ARG A 409 18.75 -31.72 8.68
CA ARG A 409 19.56 -32.45 9.65
C ARG A 409 18.79 -32.42 10.96
N ARG A 410 18.22 -33.55 11.36
CA ARG A 410 17.65 -33.73 12.69
C ARG A 410 18.76 -33.45 13.70
N ALA A 411 18.63 -32.35 14.44
CA ALA A 411 19.43 -32.14 15.63
C ALA A 411 19.05 -33.25 16.63
N HIS A 412 20.04 -34.02 17.06
CA HIS A 412 19.90 -35.04 18.10
C HIS A 412 19.88 -34.41 19.48
#